data_AF-A0A7C4TZN7-F1
#
_entry.id   AF-A0A7C4TZN7-F1
#
_cell.length_a   1.000
_cell.length_b   1.000
_cell.length_c   1.000
_cell.angle_alpha   90.00
_cell.angle_beta   90.00
_cell.angle_gamma   90.00
#
_symmetry.space_group_name_H-M   'P 1'
#
loop_
_entity.id
_entity.type
_entity.pdbx_description
1 polymer ?
#
loop_
_entity_poly.entity_id
_entity_poly.type
_entity_poly.pdbx_seq_one_letter_code
_entity_poly.pdbx_strand_id
1 'polypeptide(L)'
;MSSPAENILRQQLDALQTFDRLLVAEHACLLQAGVDQLPALTEQKTAHLAALERIEQQRQAAFRQDAAAGASALWAQVQALAKQVSEANQRNGAMINALTRNTEGALHILLGTAQGAGLYGAQGLGQAGGAAARLLVSA
;
A
#
# COMPACT_ATOMS: atom_id res chain seq x y z
N MET A 1 -31.01 10.83 25.93
CA MET A 1 -30.98 11.35 24.54
C MET A 1 -29.51 11.50 24.18
N SER A 2 -28.99 10.69 23.24
CA SER A 2 -27.56 10.75 22.89
C SER A 2 -27.24 12.09 22.21
N SER A 3 -26.14 12.73 22.58
CA SER A 3 -25.71 13.99 21.97
C SER A 3 -25.44 13.79 20.47
N PRO A 4 -25.76 14.77 19.59
CA PRO A 4 -25.44 14.69 18.17
C PRO A 4 -23.95 14.40 17.91
N ALA A 5 -23.05 14.92 18.75
CA ALA A 5 -21.62 14.65 18.68
C ALA A 5 -21.29 13.17 18.97
N GLU A 6 -21.99 12.55 19.90
CA GLU A 6 -21.80 11.13 20.25
C GLU A 6 -22.26 10.20 19.12
N ASN A 7 -23.35 10.55 18.42
CA ASN A 7 -23.81 9.78 17.26
C ASN A 7 -22.78 9.81 16.12
N ILE A 8 -22.23 10.99 15.81
CA ILE A 8 -21.19 11.14 14.79
C ILE A 8 -19.94 10.32 15.13
N LEU A 9 -19.52 10.32 16.39
CA LEU A 9 -18.37 9.52 16.84
C LEU A 9 -18.61 8.00 16.73
N ARG A 10 -19.84 7.53 17.00
CA ARG A 10 -20.20 6.12 16.79
C ARG A 10 -20.19 5.74 15.31
N GLN A 11 -20.70 6.62 14.44
CA GLN A 11 -20.65 6.42 12.99
C GLN A 11 -19.20 6.36 12.49
N GLN A 12 -18.33 7.22 13.01
CA GLN A 12 -16.92 7.22 12.67
C GLN A 12 -16.21 5.93 13.11
N LEU A 13 -16.55 5.42 14.30
CA LEU A 13 -16.00 4.16 14.80
C LEU A 13 -16.41 2.98 13.93
N ASP A 14 -17.69 2.88 13.56
CA ASP A 14 -18.19 1.81 12.66
C ASP A 14 -17.57 1.89 11.25
N ALA A 15 -17.42 3.11 10.72
CA ALA A 15 -16.77 3.33 9.44
C ALA A 15 -15.28 2.92 9.46
N LEU A 16 -14.55 3.25 10.53
CA LEU A 16 -13.16 2.82 10.71
C LEU A 16 -13.03 1.30 10.87
N GLN A 17 -13.93 0.65 11.62
CA GLN A 17 -13.94 -0.81 11.76
C GLN A 17 -14.22 -1.52 10.43
N THR A 18 -15.10 -0.94 9.62
CA THR A 18 -15.39 -1.46 8.28
C THR A 18 -14.20 -1.27 7.35
N PHE A 19 -13.53 -0.13 7.41
CA PHE A 19 -12.32 0.12 6.63
C PHE A 19 -11.15 -0.79 7.05
N ASP A 20 -10.98 -1.05 8.35
CA ASP A 20 -9.97 -2.01 8.85
C ASP A 20 -10.20 -3.42 8.29
N ARG A 21 -11.46 -3.90 8.29
CA ARG A 21 -11.82 -5.19 7.68
C ARG A 21 -11.47 -5.25 6.19
N LEU A 22 -11.67 -4.15 5.46
CA LEU A 22 -11.27 -4.07 4.04
C LEU A 22 -9.75 -4.13 3.88
N LEU A 23 -8.98 -3.47 4.74
CA LEU A 23 -7.51 -3.55 4.72
C LEU A 23 -7.01 -4.96 5.04
N VAL A 24 -7.66 -5.68 5.95
CA VAL A 24 -7.34 -7.09 6.24
C VAL A 24 -7.64 -7.99 5.03
N ALA A 25 -8.78 -7.77 4.36
CA ALA A 25 -9.12 -8.51 3.14
C ALA A 25 -8.13 -8.23 1.99
N GLU A 26 -7.75 -6.96 1.80
CA GLU A 26 -6.70 -6.55 0.86
C GLU A 26 -5.37 -7.21 1.18
N HIS A 27 -4.98 -7.26 2.46
CA HIS A 27 -3.74 -7.91 2.90
C HIS A 27 -3.73 -9.40 2.55
N ALA A 28 -4.83 -10.12 2.83
CA ALA A 28 -4.96 -11.54 2.50
C ALA A 28 -4.89 -11.77 0.98
N CYS A 29 -5.53 -10.91 0.20
CA CYS A 29 -5.50 -10.94 -1.26
C CYS A 29 -4.09 -10.75 -1.82
N LEU A 30 -3.34 -9.77 -1.29
CA LEU A 30 -1.95 -9.51 -1.67
C LEU A 30 -1.03 -10.69 -1.33
N LEU A 31 -1.24 -11.36 -0.18
CA LEU A 31 -0.49 -12.55 0.21
C LEU A 31 -0.76 -13.75 -0.72
N GLN A 32 -2.00 -13.89 -1.20
CA GLN A 32 -2.39 -14.99 -2.09
C GLN A 32 -2.19 -14.68 -3.57
N ALA A 33 -1.61 -13.52 -3.92
CA ALA A 33 -1.51 -13.02 -5.29
C ALA A 33 -2.86 -13.04 -6.05
N GLY A 34 -3.96 -12.74 -5.34
CA GLY A 34 -5.32 -12.75 -5.88
C GLY A 34 -5.64 -11.54 -6.76
N VAL A 35 -4.91 -11.36 -7.85
CA VAL A 35 -4.96 -10.15 -8.71
C VAL A 35 -6.39 -9.79 -9.16
N ASP A 36 -7.24 -10.80 -9.37
CA ASP A 36 -8.63 -10.62 -9.84
C ASP A 36 -9.54 -9.89 -8.83
N GLN A 37 -9.22 -9.92 -7.54
CA GLN A 37 -10.05 -9.34 -6.47
C GLN A 37 -9.61 -7.92 -6.07
N LEU A 38 -8.39 -7.52 -6.45
CA LEU A 38 -7.83 -6.20 -6.12
C LEU A 38 -8.63 -5.01 -6.69
N PRO A 39 -9.17 -5.05 -7.93
CA PRO A 39 -9.95 -3.93 -8.47
C PRO A 39 -11.22 -3.67 -7.65
N ALA A 40 -11.99 -4.71 -7.35
CA ALA A 40 -13.22 -4.60 -6.57
C ALA A 40 -12.95 -4.11 -5.13
N LEU A 41 -11.87 -4.58 -4.49
CA LEU A 41 -11.45 -4.10 -3.17
C LEU A 41 -11.01 -2.63 -3.21
N THR A 42 -10.37 -2.19 -4.29
CA THR A 42 -9.94 -0.80 -4.46
C THR A 42 -11.14 0.14 -4.62
N GLU A 43 -12.15 -0.26 -5.38
CA GLU A 43 -13.40 0.49 -5.51
C GLU A 43 -14.12 0.63 -4.17
N GLN A 44 -14.22 -0.47 -3.40
CA GLN A 44 -14.81 -0.46 -2.07
C GLN A 44 -14.05 0.45 -1.10
N LYS A 45 -12.71 0.39 -1.06
CA LYS A 45 -11.88 1.31 -0.25
C LYS A 45 -12.14 2.76 -0.62
N THR A 46 -12.20 3.08 -1.92
CA THR A 46 -12.39 4.45 -2.41
C THR A 46 -13.76 4.99 -1.98
N ALA A 47 -14.82 4.18 -2.12
CA ALA A 47 -16.16 4.56 -1.66
C ALA A 47 -16.22 4.77 -0.13
N HIS A 48 -15.58 3.89 0.64
CA HIS A 48 -15.52 4.02 2.10
C HIS A 48 -14.69 5.21 2.57
N LEU A 49 -13.59 5.56 1.90
CA LEU A 49 -12.81 6.76 2.20
C LEU A 49 -13.65 8.02 2.00
N ALA A 50 -14.38 8.12 0.88
CA ALA A 50 -15.27 9.25 0.63
C ALA A 50 -16.38 9.38 1.70
N ALA A 51 -16.89 8.25 2.21
CA ALA A 51 -17.85 8.27 3.33
C ALA A 51 -17.19 8.74 4.63
N LEU A 52 -15.97 8.27 4.94
CA LEU A 52 -15.22 8.64 6.12
C LEU A 52 -14.88 10.14 6.15
N GLU A 53 -14.50 10.71 5.00
CA GLU A 53 -14.24 12.15 4.86
C GLU A 53 -15.48 13.00 5.18
N ARG A 54 -16.66 12.57 4.72
CA ARG A 54 -17.92 13.26 5.05
C ARG A 54 -18.21 13.25 6.55
N ILE A 55 -18.01 12.09 7.20
CA ILE A 55 -18.21 11.95 8.65
C ILE A 55 -17.22 12.84 9.42
N GLU A 56 -15.96 12.90 8.99
CA GLU A 56 -14.95 13.75 9.62
C GLU A 56 -15.29 15.25 9.49
N GLN A 57 -15.79 15.69 8.33
CA GLN A 57 -16.27 17.07 8.16
C GLN A 57 -17.44 17.39 9.12
N GLN A 58 -18.39 16.48 9.28
CA GLN A 58 -19.50 16.62 10.22
C GLN A 58 -19.00 16.67 11.68
N ARG A 59 -18.03 15.83 12.04
CA ARG A 59 -17.41 15.81 13.36
C ARG A 59 -16.69 17.12 13.67
N GLN A 60 -15.93 17.66 12.72
CA GLN A 60 -15.25 18.95 12.88
C GLN A 60 -16.24 20.08 13.11
N ALA A 61 -17.35 20.10 12.37
CA ALA A 61 -18.41 21.08 12.60
C ALA A 61 -19.04 20.93 13.99
N ALA A 62 -19.32 19.70 14.43
CA ALA A 62 -19.89 19.42 15.74
C ALA A 62 -18.93 19.80 16.89
N PHE A 63 -17.64 19.50 16.78
CA PHE A 63 -16.65 19.81 17.83
C PHE A 63 -16.38 21.32 17.97
N ARG A 64 -16.58 22.11 16.91
CA ARG A 64 -16.54 23.57 17.01
C ARG A 64 -17.68 24.11 17.88
N GLN A 65 -18.81 23.41 17.92
CA GLN A 65 -19.98 23.79 18.71
C GLN A 65 -19.95 23.20 20.13
N ASP A 66 -19.32 22.03 20.28
CA ASP A 66 -19.18 21.33 21.56
C ASP A 66 -17.74 20.84 21.75
N ALA A 67 -16.92 21.66 22.41
CA ALA A 67 -15.51 21.35 22.68
C ALA A 67 -15.35 20.20 23.71
N ALA A 68 -16.35 19.95 24.57
CA ALA A 68 -16.29 18.90 25.58
C ALA A 68 -16.38 17.49 24.94
N ALA A 69 -16.96 17.38 23.74
CA ALA A 69 -16.97 16.14 22.96
C ALA A 69 -15.56 15.61 22.66
N GLY A 70 -14.55 16.50 22.58
CA GLY A 70 -13.15 16.16 22.38
C GLY A 70 -12.45 15.51 23.58
N ALA A 71 -13.03 15.58 24.78
CA ALA A 71 -12.52 14.90 25.97
C ALA A 71 -13.22 13.54 26.22
N SER A 72 -14.12 13.12 25.32
CA SER A 72 -14.89 11.89 25.50
C SER A 72 -14.05 10.62 25.31
N ALA A 73 -14.34 9.58 26.09
CA ALA A 73 -13.70 8.26 25.93
C ALA A 73 -13.96 7.65 24.54
N LEU A 74 -15.09 8.00 23.91
CA LEU A 74 -15.44 7.57 22.57
C LEU A 74 -14.50 8.18 21.52
N TRP A 75 -14.12 9.45 21.68
CA TRP A 75 -13.14 10.10 20.81
C TRP A 75 -11.74 9.47 20.94
N ALA A 76 -11.31 9.12 22.15
CA ALA A 76 -10.06 8.40 22.35
C ALA A 76 -10.05 7.04 21.63
N GLN A 77 -11.18 6.32 21.62
CA GLN A 77 -11.32 5.06 20.87
C GLN A 77 -11.22 5.27 19.35
N VAL A 78 -11.88 6.31 18.82
CA VAL A 78 -11.79 6.68 17.40
C VAL A 78 -10.33 7.00 17.02
N GLN A 79 -9.61 7.77 17.83
CA GLN A 79 -8.20 8.08 17.58
C GLN A 79 -7.31 6.84 17.60
N ALA A 80 -7.51 5.94 18.57
CA ALA A 80 -6.75 4.70 18.65
C ALA A 80 -6.97 3.81 17.42
N LEU A 81 -8.22 3.64 17.01
CA LEU A 81 -8.56 2.84 15.83
C LEU A 81 -8.06 3.48 14.53
N ALA A 82 -8.16 4.80 14.39
CA ALA A 82 -7.62 5.52 13.24
C ALA A 82 -6.10 5.31 13.10
N LYS A 83 -5.36 5.29 14.22
CA LYS A 83 -3.93 4.98 14.22
C LYS A 83 -3.68 3.55 13.73
N GLN A 84 -4.42 2.56 14.24
CA GLN A 84 -4.29 1.16 13.81
C GLN A 84 -4.58 0.98 12.31
N VAL A 85 -5.64 1.62 11.82
CA VAL A 85 -6.01 1.64 10.40
C VAL A 85 -4.89 2.25 9.54
N SER A 86 -4.30 3.36 9.99
CA SER A 86 -3.17 3.98 9.27
C SER A 86 -1.96 3.03 9.18
N GLU A 87 -1.63 2.35 10.28
CA GLU A 87 -0.55 1.36 10.32
C GLU A 87 -0.84 0.15 9.41
N ALA A 88 -2.08 -0.33 9.38
CA ALA A 88 -2.51 -1.38 8.45
C ALA A 88 -2.38 -0.95 6.98
N ASN A 89 -2.81 0.26 6.65
CA ASN A 89 -2.70 0.79 5.29
C ASN A 89 -1.23 0.99 4.86
N GLN A 90 -0.36 1.45 5.77
CA GLN A 90 1.08 1.55 5.51
C GLN A 90 1.72 0.19 5.22
N ARG A 91 1.34 -0.85 5.97
CA ARG A 91 1.80 -2.24 5.73
C ARG A 91 1.39 -2.74 4.35
N ASN A 92 0.13 -2.53 3.96
CA ASN A 92 -0.36 -2.93 2.63
C ASN A 92 0.40 -2.17 1.52
N GLY A 93 0.62 -0.87 1.68
CA GLY A 93 1.41 -0.07 0.74
C GLY A 93 2.86 -0.56 0.60
N ALA A 94 3.52 -0.94 1.70
CA ALA A 94 4.86 -1.51 1.66
C ALA A 94 4.91 -2.85 0.90
N MET A 95 3.90 -3.70 1.09
CA MET A 95 3.76 -4.98 0.39
C MET A 95 3.55 -4.78 -1.12
N ILE A 96 2.62 -3.90 -1.51
CA ILE A 96 2.38 -3.55 -2.92
C ILE A 96 3.68 -3.08 -3.58
N ASN A 97 4.37 -2.14 -2.95
CA ASN A 97 5.64 -1.62 -3.47
C ASN A 97 6.72 -2.71 -3.59
N ALA A 98 6.77 -3.67 -2.66
CA ALA A 98 7.70 -4.79 -2.73
C ALA A 98 7.38 -5.74 -3.88
N LEU A 99 6.10 -6.06 -4.09
CA LEU A 99 5.63 -6.90 -5.19
C LEU A 99 5.92 -6.24 -6.55
N THR A 100 5.61 -4.95 -6.71
CA THR A 100 5.91 -4.20 -7.94
C THR A 100 7.40 -4.24 -8.27
N ARG A 101 8.28 -3.93 -7.30
CA ARG A 101 9.74 -3.99 -7.52
C ARG A 101 10.22 -5.39 -7.90
N ASN A 102 9.64 -6.44 -7.32
CA ASN A 102 9.99 -7.81 -7.65
C ASN A 102 9.59 -8.14 -9.10
N THR A 103 8.37 -7.79 -9.50
CA THR A 103 7.87 -8.00 -10.86
C THR A 103 8.68 -7.23 -11.89
N GLU A 104 8.97 -5.95 -11.66
CA GLU A 104 9.83 -5.14 -12.54
C GLU A 104 11.24 -5.74 -12.68
N GLY A 105 11.85 -6.19 -11.57
CA GLY A 105 13.14 -6.86 -11.58
C GLY A 105 13.13 -8.20 -12.34
N ALA A 106 12.08 -9.02 -12.15
CA ALA A 106 11.91 -10.27 -12.86
C ALA A 106 11.72 -10.03 -14.37
N LEU A 107 10.92 -9.04 -14.75
CA LEU A 107 10.78 -8.62 -16.15
C LEU A 107 12.10 -8.13 -16.74
N HIS A 108 12.89 -7.37 -15.99
CA HIS A 108 14.21 -6.91 -16.42
C HIS A 108 15.18 -8.07 -16.68
N ILE A 109 15.14 -9.11 -15.86
CA ILE A 109 15.93 -10.34 -16.05
C ILE A 109 15.43 -11.11 -17.28
N LEU A 110 14.12 -11.28 -17.43
CA LEU A 110 13.50 -12.07 -18.51
C LEU A 110 13.63 -11.41 -19.89
N LEU A 111 13.43 -10.09 -19.98
CA LEU A 111 13.68 -9.33 -21.22
C LEU A 111 15.18 -9.20 -21.51
N GLY A 112 16.02 -9.45 -20.51
CA GLY A 112 17.44 -9.13 -20.53
C GLY A 112 17.67 -7.62 -20.53
N THR A 113 18.79 -7.19 -19.95
CA THR A 113 19.33 -5.87 -20.28
C THR A 113 19.56 -5.84 -21.79
N ALA A 114 18.90 -4.94 -22.52
CA ALA A 114 19.11 -4.71 -23.95
C ALA A 114 20.56 -4.24 -24.30
N GLN A 115 21.53 -4.43 -23.40
CA GLN A 115 22.95 -4.12 -23.55
C GLN A 115 23.82 -5.37 -23.78
N GLY A 116 23.23 -6.56 -23.89
CA GLY A 116 23.94 -7.83 -24.16
C GLY A 116 23.57 -8.50 -25.49
N ALA A 117 22.79 -7.85 -26.37
CA ALA A 117 22.41 -8.39 -27.69
C ALA A 117 23.58 -8.32 -28.71
N GLY A 118 24.77 -8.74 -28.29
CA GLY A 118 26.00 -8.72 -29.10
C GLY A 118 26.75 -10.04 -29.15
N LEU A 119 26.19 -11.16 -28.66
CA LEU A 119 26.92 -12.45 -28.67
C LEU A 119 26.67 -13.32 -29.90
N TYR A 120 25.58 -13.09 -30.63
CA TYR A 120 25.29 -13.80 -31.89
C TYR A 120 24.62 -12.87 -32.90
N GLY A 121 25.42 -12.22 -33.75
CA GLY A 121 24.88 -11.65 -35.00
C GLY A 121 24.48 -12.77 -35.96
N ALA A 122 23.63 -12.48 -36.94
CA ALA A 122 23.15 -13.43 -37.97
C ALA A 122 24.26 -14.12 -38.81
N GLN A 123 25.53 -13.78 -38.57
CA GLN A 123 26.72 -14.36 -39.22
C GLN A 123 27.53 -15.29 -38.29
N GLY A 124 27.08 -15.54 -37.06
CA GLY A 124 27.67 -16.57 -36.18
C GLY A 124 29.10 -16.31 -35.67
N LEU A 125 29.64 -15.10 -35.78
CA LEU A 125 30.98 -14.77 -35.28
C LEU A 125 30.90 -14.16 -33.88
N GLY A 126 31.07 -15.01 -32.87
CA GLY A 126 31.31 -14.57 -31.49
C GLY A 126 32.71 -13.96 -31.39
N GLN A 127 32.78 -12.67 -31.03
CA GLN A 127 34.06 -12.02 -30.78
C GLN A 127 34.57 -12.45 -29.40
N ALA A 128 35.41 -13.50 -29.37
CA ALA A 128 36.25 -13.79 -28.23
C ALA A 128 37.38 -12.74 -28.20
N GLY A 129 37.20 -11.66 -27.43
CA GLY A 129 38.15 -10.57 -27.39
C GLY A 129 38.28 -9.95 -26.00
N GLY A 130 39.06 -10.58 -25.12
CA GLY A 130 39.43 -9.96 -23.85
C GLY A 130 40.05 -10.87 -22.79
N ALA A 131 40.82 -11.89 -23.17
CA ALA A 131 41.60 -12.69 -22.23
C ALA A 131 43.08 -12.75 -22.66
N ALA A 132 43.82 -11.67 -22.39
CA ALA A 132 45.29 -11.62 -22.32
C ALA A 132 45.65 -10.29 -21.61
N ALA A 133 46.51 -10.20 -20.59
CA ALA A 133 47.55 -11.09 -20.14
C ALA A 133 47.75 -10.97 -18.63
N ARG A 134 48.16 -12.09 -18.03
CA ARG A 134 48.50 -12.26 -16.62
C ARG A 134 49.77 -11.47 -16.28
N LEU A 135 49.77 -10.89 -15.08
CA LEU A 135 50.95 -10.37 -14.36
C LEU A 135 52.09 -11.41 -14.36
N LEU A 136 53.28 -11.01 -14.81
CA LEU A 136 54.53 -11.71 -14.51
C LEU A 136 55.25 -10.99 -13.37
N VAL A 137 55.51 -11.76 -12.32
CA VAL A 137 56.29 -11.44 -11.11
C VAL A 137 57.68 -12.09 -11.22
N SER A 138 58.69 -11.44 -10.62
CA SER A 138 60.08 -11.87 -10.32
C SER A 138 61.04 -11.98 -11.52
N ALA A 139 62.33 -11.61 -11.42
CA ALA A 139 63.23 -11.41 -10.29
C ALA A 139 64.25 -10.29 -10.56
#